data_AF-A0A091EW89-F1
#
_entry.id   AF-A0A091EW89-F1
#
_cell.length_a   1.000
_cell.length_b   1.000
_cell.length_c   1.000
_cell.angle_alpha   90.00
_cell.angle_beta   90.00
_cell.angle_gamma   90.00
#
_symmetry.space_group_name_H-M   'P 1'
#
loop_
_entity.id
_entity.type
_entity.pdbx_description
1 polymer ?
#
loop_
_entity_poly.entity_id
_entity_poly.type
_entity_poly.pdbx_seq_one_letter_code
_entity_poly.pdbx_strand_id
1 'polypeptide(L)'
;REYLTGFHKRKVERRKAALEEIKRKLKEEQRKMKEERHQEYLKMLSEREEALEEADELEHLVTSRTESVNIDHPNHIVTVTTISDLDLSGARQLGLTSPVGKSDGSEEEKGEEVVNKPVRTMPKKSRNPFLSEKISALTATLHMHSRKKTKGKRSQRGQGPRKKIQKPSTGRTTKTQRRRLTGKMGRDQD
;
A
#
# COMPACT_ATOMS: atom_id res chain seq x y z
N ARG A 1 -52.54 14.30 -10.12
CA ARG A 1 -51.70 14.25 -11.35
C ARG A 1 -50.49 13.32 -11.23
N GLU A 2 -50.19 12.73 -10.07
CA GLU A 2 -48.98 11.89 -9.91
C GLU A 2 -49.09 10.48 -10.53
N TYR A 3 -50.31 9.98 -10.71
CA TYR A 3 -50.63 8.65 -11.20
C TYR A 3 -50.14 8.39 -12.65
N LEU A 4 -49.94 9.42 -13.47
CA LEU A 4 -49.43 9.30 -14.85
C LEU A 4 -47.89 9.15 -14.91
N THR A 5 -47.17 9.49 -13.84
CA THR A 5 -45.69 9.40 -13.77
C THR A 5 -45.18 8.17 -13.02
N GLY A 6 -46.07 7.39 -12.39
CA GLY A 6 -45.70 6.25 -11.54
C GLY A 6 -44.85 5.19 -12.24
N PHE A 7 -45.08 4.93 -13.53
CA PHE A 7 -44.27 3.96 -14.28
C PHE A 7 -42.84 4.46 -14.51
N HIS A 8 -42.65 5.73 -14.86
CA HIS A 8 -41.32 6.32 -15.01
C HIS A 8 -40.59 6.35 -13.67
N LYS A 9 -41.28 6.73 -12.59
CA LYS A 9 -40.77 6.68 -11.21
C LYS A 9 -40.29 5.28 -10.84
N ARG A 10 -41.15 4.25 -10.96
CA ARG A 10 -40.78 2.84 -10.68
C ARG A 10 -39.66 2.30 -11.58
N LYS A 11 -39.59 2.74 -12.83
CA LYS A 11 -38.51 2.34 -13.76
C LYS A 11 -37.17 2.96 -13.35
N VAL A 12 -37.18 4.21 -12.93
CA VAL A 12 -35.98 4.88 -12.42
C VAL A 12 -35.55 4.27 -11.08
N GLU A 13 -36.49 3.98 -10.19
CA GLU A 13 -36.22 3.33 -8.90
C GLU A 13 -35.61 1.94 -9.09
N ARG A 14 -36.18 1.08 -9.94
CA ARG A 14 -35.59 -0.24 -10.25
C ARG A 14 -34.17 -0.13 -10.83
N ARG A 15 -33.94 0.83 -11.72
CA ARG A 15 -32.59 1.08 -12.28
C ARG A 15 -31.62 1.55 -11.20
N LYS A 16 -32.07 2.43 -10.32
CA LYS A 16 -31.27 2.93 -9.20
C LYS A 16 -30.92 1.80 -8.23
N ALA A 17 -31.89 0.97 -7.88
CA ALA A 17 -31.71 -0.20 -7.03
C ALA A 17 -30.70 -1.19 -7.62
N ALA A 18 -30.83 -1.54 -8.91
CA ALA A 18 -29.88 -2.43 -9.58
C ALA A 18 -28.45 -1.84 -9.61
N LEU A 19 -28.31 -0.53 -9.85
CA LEU A 19 -27.01 0.13 -9.83
C LEU A 19 -26.40 0.18 -8.41
N GLU A 20 -27.22 0.39 -7.38
CA GLU A 20 -26.77 0.38 -5.99
C GLU A 20 -26.35 -1.03 -5.55
N GLU A 21 -27.09 -2.06 -5.95
CA GLU A 21 -26.74 -3.46 -5.70
C GLU A 21 -25.39 -3.84 -6.34
N ILE A 22 -25.18 -3.48 -7.61
CA ILE A 22 -23.90 -3.72 -8.30
C ILE A 22 -22.76 -2.96 -7.61
N LYS A 23 -22.98 -1.69 -7.23
CA LYS A 23 -21.97 -0.90 -6.50
C LYS A 23 -21.65 -1.49 -5.13
N ARG A 24 -22.65 -2.01 -4.44
CA ARG A 24 -22.49 -2.65 -3.12
C ARG A 24 -21.64 -3.90 -3.26
N LYS A 25 -21.98 -4.80 -4.17
CA LYS A 25 -21.20 -6.01 -4.47
C LYS A 25 -19.75 -5.67 -4.81
N LEU A 26 -19.53 -4.69 -5.68
CA LEU A 26 -18.17 -4.26 -6.04
C LEU A 26 -17.37 -3.74 -4.83
N LYS A 27 -18.02 -3.00 -3.92
CA LYS A 27 -17.37 -2.49 -2.70
C LYS A 27 -17.08 -3.60 -1.69
N GLU A 28 -17.98 -4.56 -1.56
CA GLU A 28 -17.80 -5.73 -0.68
C GLU A 28 -16.62 -6.57 -1.15
N GLU A 29 -16.52 -6.85 -2.46
CA GLU A 29 -15.35 -7.53 -3.05
C GLU A 29 -14.04 -6.76 -2.81
N GLN A 30 -14.04 -5.44 -3.02
CA GLN A 30 -12.86 -4.61 -2.72
C GLN A 30 -12.49 -4.59 -1.24
N ARG A 31 -13.49 -4.63 -0.35
CA ARG A 31 -13.26 -4.68 1.10
C ARG A 31 -12.66 -6.02 1.48
N LYS A 32 -13.22 -7.12 0.97
CA LYS A 32 -12.73 -8.48 1.21
C LYS A 32 -11.26 -8.63 0.80
N MET A 33 -10.90 -8.20 -0.40
CA MET A 33 -9.50 -8.22 -0.88
C MET A 33 -8.53 -7.39 -0.01
N LYS A 34 -9.01 -6.30 0.59
CA LYS A 34 -8.18 -5.48 1.49
C LYS A 34 -8.05 -6.13 2.86
N GLU A 35 -9.12 -6.73 3.34
CA GLU A 35 -9.20 -7.39 4.63
C GLU A 35 -8.35 -8.66 4.65
N GLU A 36 -8.42 -9.50 3.61
CA GLU A 36 -7.56 -10.67 3.42
C GLU A 36 -6.08 -10.26 3.43
N ARG A 37 -5.70 -9.26 2.63
CA ARG A 37 -4.32 -8.73 2.63
C ARG A 37 -3.88 -8.22 4.01
N HIS A 38 -4.79 -7.54 4.73
CA HIS A 38 -4.47 -7.02 6.05
C HIS A 38 -4.31 -8.13 7.07
N GLN A 39 -5.17 -9.16 7.02
CA GLN A 39 -5.09 -10.34 7.87
C GLN A 39 -3.79 -11.12 7.60
N GLU A 40 -3.42 -11.34 6.34
CA GLU A 40 -2.14 -11.95 5.97
C GLU A 40 -0.96 -11.15 6.51
N TYR A 41 -0.99 -9.82 6.38
CA TYR A 41 0.05 -8.96 6.92
C TYR A 41 0.16 -9.07 8.45
N LEU A 42 -0.97 -9.09 9.17
CA LEU A 42 -0.97 -9.29 10.62
C LEU A 42 -0.45 -10.67 11.00
N LYS A 43 -0.80 -11.71 10.24
CA LYS A 43 -0.31 -13.07 10.45
C LYS A 43 1.21 -13.16 10.30
N MET A 44 1.77 -12.52 9.28
CA MET A 44 3.23 -12.46 9.10
C MET A 44 3.94 -11.75 10.26
N LEU A 45 3.31 -10.73 10.86
CA LEU A 45 3.86 -10.06 12.04
C LEU A 45 3.78 -10.95 13.28
N SER A 46 2.65 -11.61 13.50
CA SER A 46 2.48 -12.52 14.65
C SER A 46 3.40 -13.74 14.55
N GLU A 47 3.55 -14.34 13.36
CA GLU A 47 4.49 -15.45 13.14
C GLU A 47 5.94 -15.04 13.44
N ARG A 48 6.31 -13.79 13.14
CA ARG A 48 7.63 -13.27 13.47
C ARG A 48 7.80 -13.04 14.98
N GLU A 49 6.76 -12.55 15.65
CA GLU A 49 6.77 -12.34 17.10
C GLU A 49 6.87 -13.68 17.83
N GLU A 50 6.09 -14.67 17.43
CA GLU A 50 6.13 -16.05 17.94
C GLU A 50 7.52 -16.68 17.75
N ALA A 51 8.15 -16.51 16.58
CA ALA A 51 9.50 -17.03 16.34
C ALA A 51 10.58 -16.34 17.19
N LEU A 52 10.38 -15.08 17.58
CA LEU A 52 11.28 -14.39 18.50
C LEU A 52 11.07 -14.88 19.93
N GLU A 53 9.81 -15.05 20.35
CA GLU A 53 9.47 -15.61 21.66
C GLU A 53 10.02 -17.04 21.83
N GLU A 54 9.89 -17.90 20.82
CA GLU A 54 10.47 -19.26 20.82
C GLU A 54 12.01 -19.24 20.95
N ALA A 55 12.67 -18.27 20.30
CA ALA A 55 14.12 -18.12 20.39
C ALA A 55 14.56 -17.67 21.80
N ASP A 56 13.84 -16.72 22.40
CA ASP A 56 14.09 -16.24 23.75
C ASP A 56 13.85 -17.35 24.79
N GLU A 57 12.79 -18.16 24.62
CA GLU A 57 12.54 -19.34 25.46
C GLU A 57 13.69 -20.36 25.40
N LEU A 58 14.21 -20.63 24.19
CA LEU A 58 15.34 -21.53 24.01
C LEU A 58 16.62 -20.98 24.64
N GLU A 59 16.88 -19.68 24.49
CA GLU A 59 18.00 -19.01 25.14
C GLU A 59 17.90 -19.11 26.67
N HIS A 60 16.74 -18.85 27.25
CA HIS A 60 16.51 -18.99 28.68
C HIS A 60 16.75 -20.42 29.18
N LEU A 61 16.34 -21.43 28.42
CA LEU A 61 16.58 -22.83 28.76
C LEU A 61 18.07 -23.19 28.71
N VAL A 62 18.79 -22.69 27.71
CA VAL A 62 20.23 -22.93 27.56
C VAL A 62 21.02 -22.21 28.65
N THR A 63 20.77 -20.92 28.85
CA THR A 63 21.44 -20.09 29.85
C THR A 63 21.17 -20.59 31.27
N SER A 64 19.92 -20.98 31.58
CA SER A 64 19.57 -21.51 32.90
C SER A 64 20.21 -22.86 33.22
N ARG A 65 20.55 -23.65 32.20
CA ARG A 65 21.14 -24.99 32.37
C ARG A 65 22.67 -24.99 32.42
N THR A 66 23.30 -23.99 31.83
CA THR A 66 24.75 -24.03 31.56
C THR A 66 25.51 -23.22 32.60
N GLU A 67 25.89 -23.88 33.68
CA GLU A 67 27.01 -23.42 34.50
C GLU A 67 28.32 -23.64 33.71
N SER A 68 29.24 -22.68 33.81
CA SER A 68 30.55 -22.78 33.15
C SER A 68 31.33 -23.99 33.64
N VAL A 69 31.82 -24.83 32.72
CA VAL A 69 32.53 -26.07 33.07
C VAL A 69 34.04 -25.85 32.95
N ASN A 70 34.76 -26.10 34.03
CA ASN A 70 36.21 -26.10 34.03
C ASN A 70 36.74 -27.51 33.77
N ILE A 71 37.53 -27.66 32.71
CA ILE A 71 38.17 -28.91 32.32
C ILE A 71 39.66 -28.78 32.63
N ASP A 72 40.15 -29.65 33.51
CA ASP A 72 41.56 -29.70 33.89
C ASP A 72 42.36 -30.46 32.83
N HIS A 73 43.36 -29.79 32.25
CA HIS A 73 44.32 -30.36 31.32
C HIS A 73 45.71 -30.37 31.96
N PRO A 74 46.65 -31.23 31.52
CA PRO A 74 47.91 -31.47 32.22
C PRO A 74 48.77 -30.22 32.54
N ASN A 75 48.56 -29.10 31.85
CA ASN A 75 49.34 -27.86 32.03
C ASN A 75 48.47 -26.58 32.17
N HIS A 76 47.13 -26.69 32.13
CA HIS A 76 46.23 -25.54 32.16
C HIS A 76 44.78 -25.97 32.41
N ILE A 77 43.92 -25.03 32.79
CA ILE A 77 42.48 -25.23 32.90
C ILE A 77 41.81 -24.54 31.72
N VAL A 78 40.94 -25.27 31.00
CA VAL A 78 40.08 -24.72 29.96
C VAL A 78 38.68 -24.56 30.52
N THR A 79 38.17 -23.33 30.53
CA THR A 79 36.78 -23.06 30.87
C THR A 79 35.94 -23.08 29.60
N VAL A 80 34.94 -23.95 29.56
CA VAL A 80 33.91 -23.97 28.51
C VAL A 80 32.71 -23.18 29.04
N THR A 81 32.54 -21.98 28.48
CA THR A 81 31.48 -21.03 28.83
C THR A 81 30.59 -20.78 27.61
N THR A 82 29.34 -20.41 27.82
CA THR A 82 28.52 -19.96 26.69
C THR A 82 28.93 -18.55 26.28
N ILE A 83 28.63 -18.17 25.03
CA ILE A 83 28.98 -16.84 24.52
C ILE A 83 28.20 -15.72 25.22
N SER A 84 27.08 -16.02 25.88
CA SER A 84 26.25 -15.06 26.62
C SER A 84 26.84 -14.71 27.98
N ASP A 85 27.59 -15.62 28.61
CA ASP A 85 28.27 -15.39 29.90
C ASP A 85 29.51 -14.49 29.76
N LEU A 86 29.94 -14.25 28.52
CA LEU A 86 31.10 -13.46 28.17
C LEU A 86 30.67 -12.07 27.71
N ASP A 87 31.11 -11.02 28.40
CA ASP A 87 30.92 -9.65 27.92
C ASP A 87 31.86 -9.35 26.73
N LEU A 88 31.37 -9.64 25.52
CA LEU A 88 32.06 -9.39 24.27
C LEU A 88 31.93 -7.94 23.79
N SER A 89 31.17 -7.08 24.48
CA SER A 89 31.00 -5.66 24.17
C SER A 89 32.32 -4.89 24.33
N GLY A 90 33.21 -5.37 25.20
CA GLY A 90 34.60 -4.95 25.31
C GLY A 90 35.52 -5.80 24.44
N ALA A 91 35.86 -5.33 23.23
CA ALA A 91 36.76 -5.99 22.28
C ALA A 91 38.21 -6.28 22.77
N ARG A 92 38.50 -6.09 24.07
CA ARG A 92 39.81 -6.27 24.71
C ARG A 92 39.85 -7.30 25.84
N GLN A 93 38.71 -7.77 26.35
CA GLN A 93 38.69 -8.52 27.63
C GLN A 93 39.26 -9.95 27.54
N LEU A 94 39.30 -10.58 26.36
CA LEU A 94 39.73 -11.98 26.19
C LEU A 94 41.23 -12.17 25.92
N GLY A 95 42.04 -11.11 25.90
CA GLY A 95 43.51 -11.26 25.83
C GLY A 95 44.06 -12.05 24.63
N LEU A 96 43.26 -12.29 23.57
CA LEU A 96 43.67 -13.01 22.36
C LEU A 96 44.60 -12.20 21.45
N THR A 97 45.00 -10.99 21.88
CA THR A 97 46.12 -10.24 21.30
C THR A 97 47.25 -10.20 22.32
N SER A 98 48.39 -10.81 21.95
CA SER A 98 49.70 -10.83 22.63
C SER A 98 49.98 -9.65 23.60
N PRO A 99 50.61 -9.88 24.77
CA PRO A 99 50.81 -8.83 25.75
C PRO A 99 51.92 -7.87 25.31
N VAL A 100 51.54 -6.66 24.90
CA VAL A 100 52.45 -5.51 24.89
C VAL A 100 51.71 -4.29 25.46
N GLY A 101 52.00 -3.99 26.73
CA GLY A 101 52.20 -2.62 27.21
C GLY A 101 51.00 -1.76 27.66
N LYS A 102 50.81 -1.71 28.99
CA LYS A 102 50.61 -0.53 29.87
C LYS A 102 49.31 0.32 29.84
N SER A 103 48.81 0.53 31.08
CA SER A 103 48.10 1.69 31.69
C SER A 103 46.71 2.04 31.18
N ASP A 104 45.73 2.50 31.96
CA ASP A 104 45.50 2.77 33.40
C ASP A 104 44.06 3.34 33.49
N GLY A 105 43.37 3.14 34.61
CA GLY A 105 42.42 4.13 35.13
C GLY A 105 40.93 4.07 34.77
N SER A 106 40.13 3.87 35.83
CA SER A 106 38.87 4.58 36.15
C SER A 106 37.55 3.83 35.89
N GLU A 107 37.01 3.27 36.97
CA GLU A 107 35.58 3.12 37.22
C GLU A 107 34.91 4.50 37.34
N GLU A 108 33.65 4.63 36.93
CA GLU A 108 32.57 5.25 37.71
C GLU A 108 31.20 4.81 37.15
N GLU A 109 30.36 4.32 38.07
CA GLU A 109 28.95 4.03 37.94
C GLU A 109 28.13 5.30 38.21
N LYS A 110 27.00 5.49 37.50
CA LYS A 110 25.67 5.98 37.97
C LYS A 110 24.98 6.97 37.05
N GLY A 111 23.66 6.77 36.90
CA GLY A 111 22.73 7.86 36.66
C GLY A 111 21.55 7.50 35.76
N GLU A 112 20.47 7.00 36.36
CA GLU A 112 19.13 7.10 35.79
C GLU A 112 18.81 8.57 35.46
N GLU A 113 18.38 8.85 34.22
CA GLU A 113 17.64 10.07 33.93
C GLU A 113 16.45 9.74 33.03
N VAL A 114 15.28 9.66 33.68
CA VAL A 114 13.96 9.63 33.06
C VAL A 114 13.75 10.95 32.31
N VAL A 115 14.09 10.98 31.02
CA VAL A 115 13.71 12.08 30.12
C VAL A 115 12.63 11.60 29.17
N ASN A 116 11.41 12.06 29.46
CA ASN A 116 10.23 12.05 28.61
C ASN A 116 10.57 12.14 27.11
N LYS A 117 10.46 11.02 26.39
CA LYS A 117 10.52 11.02 24.92
C LYS A 117 9.23 11.64 24.38
N PRO A 118 9.28 12.71 23.57
CA PRO A 118 8.09 13.20 22.90
C PRO A 118 7.60 12.12 21.93
N VAL A 119 6.34 11.70 22.07
CA VAL A 119 5.67 10.79 21.14
C VAL A 119 5.75 11.41 19.75
N ARG A 120 6.64 10.88 18.91
CA ARG A 120 6.80 11.28 17.51
C ARG A 120 5.48 10.97 16.80
N THR A 121 4.63 11.97 16.66
CA THR A 121 3.39 11.82 15.88
C THR A 121 3.77 11.52 14.44
N MET A 122 3.27 10.40 13.92
CA MET A 122 3.46 10.00 12.53
C MET A 122 2.97 11.13 11.59
N PRO A 123 3.71 11.47 10.52
CA PRO A 123 3.32 12.54 9.63
C PRO A 123 1.95 12.27 9.01
N LYS A 124 1.00 13.20 9.19
CA LYS A 124 -0.41 13.12 8.70
C LYS A 124 -0.55 13.08 7.17
N LYS A 125 0.55 13.18 6.42
CA LYS A 125 0.60 13.14 4.96
C LYS A 125 1.71 12.18 4.56
N SER A 126 1.41 11.20 3.72
CA SER A 126 2.42 10.33 3.13
C SER A 126 3.43 11.20 2.39
N ARG A 127 4.63 11.33 2.93
CA ARG A 127 5.77 11.90 2.21
C ARG A 127 5.92 11.14 0.90
N ASN A 128 6.30 11.81 -0.19
CA ASN A 128 6.50 11.16 -1.49
C ASN A 128 7.35 9.90 -1.25
N PRO A 129 6.87 8.71 -1.68
CA PRO A 129 7.61 7.47 -1.44
C PRO A 129 9.03 7.65 -1.98
N PHE A 130 10.02 7.16 -1.23
CA PHE A 130 11.42 7.20 -1.66
C PHE A 130 11.57 6.24 -2.85
N LEU A 131 11.20 6.72 -4.03
CA LEU A 131 11.26 6.00 -5.28
C LEU A 131 12.45 6.51 -6.06
N SER A 132 13.22 5.59 -6.64
CA SER A 132 14.28 5.97 -7.57
C SER A 132 13.72 6.83 -8.71
N GLU A 133 14.56 7.69 -9.26
CA GLU A 133 14.18 8.63 -10.32
C GLU A 133 13.52 7.91 -11.51
N LYS A 134 14.03 6.72 -11.85
CA LYS A 134 13.49 5.84 -12.89
C LYS A 134 12.04 5.43 -12.62
N ILE A 135 11.71 5.07 -11.38
CA ILE A 135 10.36 4.65 -10.99
C ILE A 135 9.42 5.85 -10.95
N SER A 136 9.90 6.99 -10.45
CA SER A 136 9.14 8.25 -10.43
C SER A 136 8.77 8.73 -11.84
N ALA A 137 9.73 8.72 -12.77
CA ALA A 137 9.52 9.11 -14.16
C ALA A 137 8.55 8.17 -14.89
N LEU A 138 8.71 6.86 -14.71
CA LEU A 138 7.80 5.86 -15.27
C LEU A 138 6.37 6.06 -14.76
N THR A 139 6.22 6.26 -13.45
CA THR A 139 4.92 6.45 -12.79
C THR A 139 4.23 7.72 -13.29
N ALA A 140 4.97 8.82 -13.45
CA ALA A 140 4.45 10.05 -14.04
C ALA A 140 3.95 9.83 -15.48
N THR A 141 4.75 9.13 -16.29
CA THR A 141 4.43 8.81 -17.68
C THR A 141 3.16 7.95 -17.79
N LEU A 142 3.06 6.88 -16.99
CA LEU A 142 1.88 6.01 -16.94
C LEU A 142 0.60 6.79 -16.57
N HIS A 143 0.67 7.69 -15.57
CA HIS A 143 -0.47 8.53 -15.20
C HIS A 143 -0.88 9.51 -16.31
N MET A 144 0.07 10.04 -17.09
CA MET A 144 -0.21 10.92 -18.24
C MET A 144 -0.93 10.17 -19.38
N HIS A 145 -0.57 8.91 -19.63
CA HIS A 145 -1.23 8.09 -20.66
C HIS A 145 -2.59 7.56 -20.21
N SER A 146 -2.74 7.19 -18.93
CA SER A 146 -3.99 6.72 -18.33
C SER A 146 -5.12 7.77 -18.40
N ARG A 147 -4.81 9.05 -18.15
CA ARG A 147 -5.82 10.13 -18.16
C ARG A 147 -6.45 10.40 -19.53
N LYS A 148 -5.83 9.98 -20.64
CA LYS A 148 -6.30 10.29 -22.01
C LYS A 148 -7.44 9.39 -22.53
N LYS A 149 -7.98 8.45 -21.74
CA LYS A 149 -9.04 7.53 -22.19
C LYS A 149 -10.43 7.74 -21.57
N THR A 150 -10.60 8.71 -20.67
CA THR A 150 -11.97 9.14 -20.33
C THR A 150 -12.47 10.12 -21.40
N LYS A 151 -13.51 9.72 -22.13
CA LYS A 151 -14.28 10.58 -23.03
C LYS A 151 -15.08 11.58 -22.18
N GLY A 152 -14.39 12.47 -21.48
CA GLY A 152 -14.94 13.44 -20.54
C GLY A 152 -14.47 14.85 -20.90
N LYS A 153 -15.41 15.66 -21.41
CA LYS A 153 -15.37 17.11 -21.66
C LYS A 153 -14.01 17.81 -21.48
N ARG A 154 -13.36 18.19 -22.59
CA ARG A 154 -12.37 19.27 -22.60
C ARG A 154 -13.08 20.59 -22.22
N SER A 155 -12.62 21.26 -21.17
CA SER A 155 -12.93 22.68 -20.93
C SER A 155 -12.22 23.49 -22.02
N GLN A 156 -12.99 24.13 -22.89
CA GLN A 156 -12.43 25.05 -23.86
C GLN A 156 -12.13 26.38 -23.17
N ARG A 157 -10.85 26.67 -22.98
CA ARG A 157 -10.33 28.04 -22.88
C ARG A 157 -10.27 28.60 -24.32
N GLY A 158 -10.72 29.83 -24.48
CA GLY A 158 -11.33 30.35 -25.70
C GLY A 158 -10.45 30.49 -26.94
N GLN A 159 -11.12 30.59 -28.10
CA GLN A 159 -10.73 31.37 -29.29
C GLN A 159 -11.85 31.33 -30.37
N GLY A 160 -12.43 32.50 -30.69
CA GLY A 160 -13.03 32.85 -31.99
C GLY A 160 -14.50 32.47 -32.28
N PRO A 161 -15.27 33.30 -33.03
CA PRO A 161 -16.64 33.00 -33.43
C PRO A 161 -16.62 32.08 -34.66
N ARG A 162 -16.48 30.76 -34.44
CA ARG A 162 -16.66 29.78 -35.52
C ARG A 162 -18.08 29.20 -35.46
N LYS A 163 -18.77 29.35 -36.59
CA LYS A 163 -20.13 28.88 -36.90
C LYS A 163 -20.41 27.52 -36.24
N LYS A 164 -21.49 27.45 -35.45
CA LYS A 164 -21.97 26.21 -34.84
C LYS A 164 -22.36 25.21 -35.95
N ILE A 165 -21.45 24.28 -36.26
CA ILE A 165 -21.80 23.08 -37.00
C ILE A 165 -22.70 22.27 -36.06
N GLN A 166 -24.01 22.43 -36.23
CA GLN A 166 -24.99 21.58 -35.56
C GLN A 166 -24.73 20.14 -36.01
N LYS A 167 -24.34 19.28 -35.08
CA LYS A 167 -24.28 17.84 -35.35
C LYS A 167 -25.70 17.39 -35.70
N PRO A 168 -25.92 16.67 -36.81
CA PRO A 168 -27.24 16.19 -37.14
C PRO A 168 -27.72 15.28 -36.00
N SER A 169 -28.83 15.66 -35.38
CA SER A 169 -29.55 14.81 -34.45
C SER A 169 -29.98 13.56 -35.22
N THR A 170 -29.31 12.45 -34.94
CA THR A 170 -29.64 11.11 -35.43
C THR A 170 -31.06 10.77 -34.97
N GLY A 171 -32.05 11.10 -35.80
CA GLY A 171 -33.46 10.84 -35.50
C GLY A 171 -34.47 11.86 -36.02
N ARG A 172 -34.03 13.06 -36.46
CA ARG A 172 -34.95 14.07 -37.04
C ARG A 172 -34.71 14.25 -38.54
N THR A 173 -35.20 13.32 -39.35
CA THR A 173 -35.40 13.58 -40.78
C THR A 173 -36.67 14.40 -40.96
N THR A 174 -36.64 15.42 -41.83
CA THR A 174 -37.83 16.23 -42.12
C THR A 174 -38.81 15.43 -42.99
N LYS A 175 -40.10 15.76 -42.91
CA LYS A 175 -41.17 15.09 -43.67
C LYS A 175 -40.88 15.05 -45.17
N THR A 176 -40.32 16.13 -45.72
CA THR A 176 -39.89 16.26 -47.11
C THR A 176 -38.72 15.35 -47.46
N GLN A 177 -37.74 15.22 -46.56
CA GLN A 177 -36.60 14.31 -46.76
C GLN A 177 -37.03 12.84 -46.77
N ARG A 178 -38.01 12.47 -45.92
CA ARG A 178 -38.61 11.12 -45.92
C ARG A 178 -39.37 10.84 -47.22
N ARG A 179 -40.20 11.78 -47.68
CA ARG A 179 -40.95 11.64 -48.94
C ARG A 179 -40.05 11.44 -50.16
N ARG A 180 -38.87 12.08 -50.21
CA ARG A 180 -37.91 11.89 -51.30
C ARG A 180 -37.26 10.50 -51.28
N LEU A 181 -37.02 9.93 -50.10
CA LEU A 181 -36.41 8.60 -49.97
C LEU A 181 -37.40 7.46 -50.21
N THR A 182 -38.68 7.65 -49.85
CA THR A 182 -39.72 6.60 -49.98
C THR A 182 -40.67 6.83 -51.15
N GLY A 183 -40.63 7.99 -51.80
CA GLY A 183 -41.47 8.29 -52.95
C GLY A 183 -40.84 7.76 -54.22
N LYS A 184 -41.38 6.67 -54.76
CA LYS A 184 -41.08 6.22 -56.12
C LYS A 184 -41.34 7.39 -57.08
N MET A 185 -40.34 7.78 -57.87
CA MET A 185 -40.56 8.64 -59.02
C MET A 185 -41.29 7.81 -60.09
N GLY A 186 -42.61 7.72 -59.98
CA GLY A 186 -43.45 7.35 -61.11
C GLY A 186 -43.46 8.52 -62.07
N ARG A 187 -42.58 8.48 -63.07
CA ARG A 187 -42.84 9.16 -64.34
C ARG A 187 -43.71 8.20 -65.13
N ASP A 188 -45.00 8.48 -65.21
CA ASP A 188 -45.82 7.92 -66.28
C ASP A 188 -45.38 8.60 -67.57
N GLN A 189 -44.73 7.83 -68.44
CA GLN A 189 -44.68 8.09 -69.88
C GLN A 189 -45.28 6.84 -70.52
N ASP A 190 -46.55 6.95 -70.90
CA ASP A 190 -47.08 6.74 -72.26
C ASP A 190 -48.61 6.88 -72.24
#